data_AF-A0A3Q3WHN9-F1
#
_entry.id   AF-A0A3Q3WHN9-F1
#
_cell.length_a   1.000
_cell.length_b   1.000
_cell.length_c   1.000
_cell.angle_alpha   90.00
_cell.angle_beta   90.00
_cell.angle_gamma   90.00
#
_symmetry.space_group_name_H-M   'P 1'
#
loop_
_entity.id
_entity.type
_entity.pdbx_description
1 polymer ?
#
loop_
_entity_poly.entity_id
_entity_poly.type
_entity_poly.pdbx_seq_one_letter_code
_entity_poly.pdbx_strand_id
1 'polypeptide(L)'
;MRHLGSVQQKIPCVFVTEVKEEQSRKRDGQQFQVVATEKLSPVALEANIECALATEKLDGTCCYVTVYEGQPYLWARLDRKPNKQAEKRFKKYQHSHRSCKGFTWNVEEDFKTVPETWIPAHRVKLLDGHPVPDEHGHIPGWVPVEKDNKQYCWHASAVDYEVGAALVLRPSVDNQDVLEIAAVPLAELLEKTLELIGTNVNGNPYGIGSKKQPVHFLVSHGSVGIRNPPPVDFQQLRSWFQESPEGRVEGIVWHCSDGTLIKVHRHHLGLRWPDGDTCLCDRSLVVHVEGMVEEYDNSKDSFACFSRLNGQSFSRLQDIDLTI
;
A
#
# COMPACT_ATOMS: atom_id res chain seq x y z
N MET A 1 -20.22 -2.15 8.77
CA MET A 1 -19.60 -2.73 7.56
C MET A 1 -18.47 -3.65 8.00
N ARG A 2 -18.32 -4.85 7.44
CA ARG A 2 -17.12 -5.67 7.68
C ARG A 2 -15.92 -4.88 7.15
N HIS A 3 -14.93 -4.59 7.99
CA HIS A 3 -13.70 -3.92 7.55
C HIS A 3 -13.00 -4.84 6.54
N LEU A 4 -12.88 -4.38 5.30
CA LEU A 4 -12.12 -5.07 4.26
C LEU A 4 -10.67 -5.22 4.72
N GLY A 5 -10.03 -6.29 4.27
CA GLY A 5 -8.90 -6.91 4.97
C GLY A 5 -7.75 -5.95 5.27
N SER A 6 -7.26 -6.03 6.50
CA SER A 6 -6.11 -5.28 6.99
C SER A 6 -4.80 -5.91 6.48
N VAL A 7 -3.90 -5.12 5.89
CA VAL A 7 -2.62 -5.59 5.33
C VAL A 7 -1.62 -5.87 6.45
N GLN A 8 -1.73 -7.04 7.05
CA GLN A 8 -0.90 -7.45 8.19
C GLN A 8 0.28 -8.36 7.78
N GLN A 9 0.30 -8.84 6.53
CA GLN A 9 1.34 -9.70 5.98
C GLN A 9 1.62 -9.34 4.51
N LYS A 10 2.68 -9.93 3.95
CA LYS A 10 2.93 -9.85 2.52
C LYS A 10 1.81 -10.58 1.78
N ILE A 11 1.05 -9.82 0.98
CA ILE A 11 -0.07 -10.36 0.19
C ILE A 11 0.50 -11.27 -0.93
N PRO A 12 0.11 -12.56 -1.00
CA PRO A 12 0.55 -13.48 -2.05
C PRO A 12 -0.05 -13.12 -3.42
N CYS A 13 0.62 -13.60 -4.48
CA CYS A 13 0.10 -13.48 -5.83
C CYS A 13 -1.06 -14.48 -6.06
N VAL A 14 -2.05 -14.09 -6.86
CA VAL A 14 -3.16 -14.96 -7.29
C VAL A 14 -2.68 -16.14 -8.12
N PHE A 15 -1.58 -15.97 -8.83
CA PHE A 15 -0.89 -17.03 -9.56
C PHE A 15 0.37 -17.46 -8.84
N VAL A 16 0.79 -18.70 -9.07
CA VAL A 16 2.14 -19.16 -8.69
C VAL A 16 3.17 -18.29 -9.40
N THR A 17 4.14 -17.77 -8.64
CA THR A 17 5.22 -16.94 -9.18
C THR A 17 6.52 -17.72 -9.31
N GLU A 18 7.30 -17.39 -10.34
CA GLU A 18 8.64 -17.92 -10.56
C GLU A 18 9.65 -16.79 -10.80
N VAL A 19 10.92 -17.09 -10.55
CA VAL A 19 12.04 -16.19 -10.86
C VAL A 19 12.59 -16.58 -12.23
N LYS A 20 12.61 -15.63 -13.17
CA LYS A 20 13.27 -15.77 -14.47
C LYS A 20 14.57 -14.97 -14.48
N GLU A 21 15.66 -15.61 -14.92
CA GLU A 21 16.98 -15.01 -15.10
C GLU A 21 17.03 -14.20 -16.41
N GLU A 22 16.29 -13.10 -16.43
CA GLU A 22 16.21 -12.17 -17.55
C GLU A 22 16.09 -10.74 -17.03
N GLN A 23 16.41 -9.75 -17.87
CA GLN A 23 16.36 -8.35 -17.48
C GLN A 23 14.98 -7.95 -16.95
N SER A 24 14.97 -7.34 -15.76
CA SER A 24 13.75 -6.88 -15.10
C SER A 24 13.11 -5.74 -15.86
N ARG A 25 11.79 -5.85 -16.09
CA ARG A 25 10.99 -4.75 -16.64
C ARG A 25 10.62 -3.68 -15.60
N LYS A 26 10.86 -3.98 -14.31
CA LYS A 26 10.54 -3.08 -13.18
C LYS A 26 11.74 -2.24 -12.74
N ARG A 27 12.96 -2.77 -12.85
CA ARG A 27 14.18 -2.13 -12.30
C ARG A 27 15.35 -2.27 -13.25
N ASP A 28 15.92 -1.13 -13.64
CA ASP A 28 17.11 -1.10 -14.47
C ASP A 28 18.30 -1.78 -13.78
N GLY A 29 19.08 -2.54 -14.55
CA GLY A 29 20.26 -3.27 -14.08
C GLY A 29 19.96 -4.58 -13.33
N GLN A 30 18.71 -4.87 -12.96
CA GLN A 30 18.35 -6.15 -12.34
C GLN A 30 18.24 -7.26 -13.40
N GLN A 31 19.04 -8.31 -13.26
CA GLN A 31 19.18 -9.42 -14.23
C GLN A 31 18.19 -10.58 -14.00
N PHE A 32 17.18 -10.37 -13.15
CA PHE A 32 16.12 -11.36 -12.92
C PHE A 32 14.78 -10.64 -12.73
N GLN A 33 13.67 -11.33 -13.00
CA GLN A 33 12.33 -10.86 -12.62
C GLN A 33 11.45 -11.95 -12.04
N VAL A 34 10.54 -11.53 -11.16
CA VAL A 34 9.50 -12.40 -10.59
C VAL A 34 8.26 -12.24 -11.45
N VAL A 35 7.82 -13.32 -12.10
CA VAL A 35 6.64 -13.34 -12.97
C VAL A 35 5.64 -14.36 -12.48
N ALA A 36 4.36 -14.11 -12.77
CA ALA A 36 3.29 -15.06 -12.58
C ALA A 36 3.32 -16.11 -13.70
N THR A 37 3.05 -17.35 -13.32
CA THR A 37 2.67 -18.43 -14.24
C THR A 37 1.17 -18.37 -14.52
N GLU A 38 0.68 -19.21 -15.42
CA GLU A 38 -0.76 -19.33 -15.68
C GLU A 38 -1.49 -20.16 -14.61
N LYS A 39 -0.77 -20.74 -13.65
CA LYS A 39 -1.34 -21.59 -12.61
C LYS A 39 -1.78 -20.76 -11.40
N LEU A 40 -3.04 -20.89 -10.99
CA LEU A 40 -3.53 -20.30 -9.74
C LEU A 40 -2.75 -20.80 -8.53
N SER A 41 -2.50 -19.90 -7.58
CA SER A 41 -1.84 -20.27 -6.33
C SER A 41 -2.79 -21.09 -5.45
N PRO A 42 -2.29 -22.12 -4.73
CA PRO A 42 -3.12 -22.91 -3.84
C PRO A 42 -3.86 -22.05 -2.79
N VAL A 43 -3.19 -21.02 -2.27
CA VAL A 43 -3.78 -20.09 -1.29
C VAL A 43 -4.97 -19.33 -1.87
N ALA A 44 -4.93 -18.95 -3.16
CA ALA A 44 -6.06 -18.27 -3.80
C ALA A 44 -7.28 -19.20 -3.98
N LEU A 45 -7.03 -20.48 -4.31
CA LEU A 45 -8.08 -21.50 -4.44
C LEU A 45 -8.71 -21.81 -3.07
N GLU A 46 -7.87 -22.02 -2.04
CA GLU A 46 -8.32 -22.29 -0.66
C GLU A 46 -9.15 -21.13 -0.09
N ALA A 47 -8.83 -19.89 -0.47
CA ALA A 47 -9.56 -18.70 -0.03
C ALA A 47 -10.87 -18.41 -0.82
N ASN A 48 -11.23 -19.27 -1.79
CA ASN A 48 -12.40 -19.09 -2.66
C ASN A 48 -12.42 -17.71 -3.37
N ILE A 49 -11.33 -17.39 -4.08
CA ILE A 49 -11.11 -16.07 -4.67
C ILE A 49 -12.21 -15.63 -5.66
N GLU A 50 -12.92 -16.55 -6.32
CA GLU A 50 -13.98 -16.23 -7.27
C GLU A 50 -15.14 -15.44 -6.65
N CYS A 51 -15.34 -15.58 -5.34
CA CYS A 51 -16.35 -14.83 -4.58
C CYS A 51 -15.80 -13.60 -3.86
N ALA A 52 -14.53 -13.26 -4.06
CA ALA A 52 -13.85 -12.19 -3.34
C ALA A 52 -14.18 -10.80 -3.93
N LEU A 53 -14.16 -9.78 -3.07
CA LEU A 53 -14.31 -8.39 -3.52
C LEU A 53 -12.98 -7.89 -4.11
N ALA A 54 -13.01 -7.38 -5.34
CA ALA A 54 -11.84 -6.81 -6.01
C ALA A 54 -11.72 -5.31 -5.75
N THR A 55 -10.54 -4.87 -5.34
CA THR A 55 -10.20 -3.46 -5.13
C THR A 55 -8.90 -3.13 -5.85
N GLU A 56 -8.71 -1.86 -6.17
CA GLU A 56 -7.47 -1.38 -6.75
C GLU A 56 -6.29 -1.65 -5.80
N LYS A 57 -5.18 -2.16 -6.35
CA LYS A 57 -3.90 -2.13 -5.66
C LYS A 57 -3.27 -0.76 -5.93
N LEU A 58 -3.04 0.01 -4.87
CA LEU A 58 -2.36 1.28 -4.98
C LEU A 58 -0.84 1.12 -4.82
N ASP A 59 -0.10 1.93 -5.56
CA ASP A 59 1.35 1.97 -5.59
C ASP A 59 1.85 3.04 -4.62
N GLY A 60 1.92 2.68 -3.34
CA GLY A 60 2.40 3.56 -2.31
C GLY A 60 3.25 2.85 -1.27
N THR A 61 3.22 3.37 -0.04
CA THR A 61 3.82 2.72 1.11
C THR A 61 2.77 2.44 2.16
N CYS A 62 2.68 1.18 2.58
CA CYS A 62 1.70 0.73 3.57
C CYS A 62 1.90 1.41 4.94
N CYS A 63 0.80 1.81 5.55
CA CYS A 63 0.70 2.45 6.84
C CYS A 63 -0.37 1.78 7.71
N TYR A 64 -0.35 2.08 8.99
CA TYR A 64 -1.31 1.61 9.97
C TYR A 64 -1.66 2.74 10.94
N VAL A 65 -2.89 2.82 11.43
CA VAL A 65 -3.23 3.76 12.50
C VAL A 65 -3.57 2.97 13.75
N THR A 66 -2.86 3.23 14.84
CA THR A 66 -3.10 2.63 16.16
C THR A 66 -2.60 3.55 17.26
N VAL A 67 -2.84 3.18 18.51
CA VAL A 67 -2.49 4.01 19.66
C VAL A 67 -0.98 4.04 19.88
N TYR A 68 -0.42 5.25 20.03
CA TYR A 68 0.93 5.49 20.51
C TYR A 68 0.86 6.56 21.60
N GLU A 69 1.49 6.30 22.75
CA GLU A 69 1.48 7.23 23.91
C GLU A 69 0.06 7.69 24.34
N GLY A 70 -0.93 6.81 24.20
CA GLY A 70 -2.32 7.08 24.58
C GLY A 70 -3.16 7.83 23.55
N GLN A 71 -2.62 8.14 22.37
CA GLN A 71 -3.33 8.85 21.30
C GLN A 71 -3.32 8.06 19.97
N PRO A 72 -4.36 8.20 19.12
CA PRO A 72 -4.33 7.68 17.75
C PRO A 72 -3.14 8.26 16.97
N TYR A 73 -2.35 7.40 16.33
CA TYR A 73 -1.11 7.79 15.68
C TYR A 73 -0.92 7.06 14.35
N LEU A 74 -0.21 7.67 13.41
CA LEU A 74 0.16 7.01 12.16
C LEU A 74 1.43 6.20 12.36
N TRP A 75 1.44 4.98 11.83
CA TRP A 75 2.56 4.05 11.88
C TRP A 75 2.96 3.67 10.47
N ALA A 76 4.26 3.71 10.18
CA ALA A 76 4.81 3.29 8.91
C ALA A 76 5.20 1.82 8.96
N ARG A 77 5.10 1.14 7.82
CA ARG A 77 5.55 -0.25 7.69
C ARG A 77 7.07 -0.35 7.86
N LEU A 78 7.51 -1.20 8.79
CA LEU A 78 8.90 -1.59 8.95
C LEU A 78 9.01 -3.11 9.10
N ASP A 79 9.31 -3.80 8.01
CA ASP A 79 9.60 -5.24 8.06
C ASP A 79 10.98 -5.46 8.70
N ARG A 80 11.04 -6.27 9.77
CA ARG A 80 12.30 -6.79 10.30
C ARG A 80 12.79 -7.90 9.36
N LYS A 81 13.96 -7.65 8.74
CA LYS A 81 14.55 -8.49 7.69
C LYS A 81 15.82 -9.17 8.16
N PRO A 82 16.28 -10.24 7.47
CA PRO A 82 17.52 -10.89 7.80
C PRO A 82 18.71 -9.93 7.61
N ASN A 83 19.77 -10.15 8.37
CA ASN A 83 21.05 -9.52 8.14
C ASN A 83 21.75 -10.13 6.92
N LYS A 84 22.85 -9.51 6.48
CA LYS A 84 23.55 -9.92 5.24
C LYS A 84 24.06 -11.37 5.28
N GLN A 85 24.50 -11.84 6.45
CA GLN A 85 25.03 -13.19 6.62
C GLN A 85 23.92 -14.23 6.54
N ALA A 86 22.82 -13.99 7.25
CA ALA A 86 21.64 -14.84 7.23
C ALA A 86 20.99 -14.90 5.84
N GLU A 87 20.89 -13.76 5.15
CA GLU A 87 20.38 -13.70 3.78
C GLU A 87 21.23 -14.53 2.80
N LYS A 88 22.57 -14.49 2.95
CA LYS A 88 23.49 -15.31 2.15
C LYS A 88 23.30 -16.81 2.44
N ARG A 89 23.15 -17.19 3.71
CA ARG A 89 22.90 -18.57 4.14
C ARG A 89 21.57 -19.08 3.57
N PHE A 90 20.53 -18.26 3.63
CA PHE A 90 19.21 -18.58 3.09
C PHE A 90 19.24 -18.76 1.57
N LYS A 91 19.84 -17.84 0.81
CA LYS A 91 19.98 -17.97 -0.65
C LYS A 91 20.75 -19.23 -1.05
N LYS A 92 21.82 -19.57 -0.32
CA LYS A 92 22.57 -20.82 -0.55
C LYS A 92 21.69 -22.04 -0.33
N TYR A 93 20.90 -22.06 0.74
CA TYR A 93 19.96 -23.14 1.03
C TYR A 93 18.88 -23.28 -0.05
N GLN A 94 18.28 -22.16 -0.46
CA GLN A 94 17.28 -22.15 -1.53
C GLN A 94 17.83 -22.70 -2.85
N HIS A 95 19.05 -22.33 -3.21
CA HIS A 95 19.71 -22.84 -4.42
C HIS A 95 19.97 -24.35 -4.33
N SER A 96 20.48 -24.84 -3.18
CA SER A 96 20.83 -26.26 -3.03
C SER A 96 19.60 -27.17 -2.91
N HIS A 97 18.52 -26.72 -2.28
CA HIS A 97 17.31 -27.53 -2.04
C HIS A 97 16.18 -27.24 -3.02
N ARG A 98 16.32 -26.23 -3.90
CA ARG A 98 15.26 -25.72 -4.79
C ARG A 98 13.97 -25.39 -4.01
N SER A 99 14.10 -25.07 -2.72
CA SER A 99 12.99 -24.84 -1.80
C SER A 99 13.46 -23.99 -0.61
N CYS A 100 12.53 -23.23 -0.03
CA CYS A 100 12.70 -22.56 1.26
C CYS A 100 12.26 -23.45 2.44
N LYS A 101 11.54 -24.55 2.19
CA LYS A 101 11.03 -25.43 3.25
C LYS A 101 12.18 -26.12 3.99
N GLY A 102 12.11 -26.12 5.32
CA GLY A 102 13.12 -26.75 6.19
C GLY A 102 14.27 -25.84 6.59
N PHE A 103 14.35 -24.61 6.06
CA PHE A 103 15.31 -23.63 6.56
C PHE A 103 14.89 -23.15 7.96
N THR A 104 15.82 -23.21 8.92
CA THR A 104 15.59 -22.72 10.28
C THR A 104 16.29 -21.38 10.48
N TRP A 105 15.50 -20.40 10.92
CA TRP A 105 15.94 -19.06 11.29
C TRP A 105 16.24 -19.00 12.78
N ASN A 106 17.37 -18.40 13.16
CA ASN A 106 17.65 -17.94 14.52
C ASN A 106 17.22 -16.46 14.62
N VAL A 107 16.06 -16.18 15.20
CA VAL A 107 15.48 -14.81 15.22
C VAL A 107 16.37 -13.80 15.94
N GLU A 108 17.16 -14.22 16.92
CA GLU A 108 18.05 -13.35 17.68
C GLU A 108 19.27 -12.94 16.86
N GLU A 109 19.89 -13.89 16.16
CA GLU A 109 21.16 -13.68 15.45
C GLU A 109 20.98 -13.31 13.98
N ASP A 110 19.95 -13.84 13.30
CA ASP A 110 19.81 -13.73 11.85
C ASP A 110 19.18 -12.42 11.39
N PHE A 111 18.60 -11.63 12.28
CA PHE A 111 17.76 -10.48 11.92
C PHE A 111 18.37 -9.16 12.33
N LYS A 112 18.05 -8.11 11.57
CA LYS A 112 18.40 -6.74 11.93
C LYS A 112 17.68 -6.33 13.22
N THR A 113 18.29 -5.43 13.97
CA THR A 113 17.64 -4.75 15.10
C THR A 113 16.53 -3.83 14.59
N VAL A 114 15.53 -3.63 15.42
CA VAL A 114 14.42 -2.69 15.20
C VAL A 114 14.36 -1.73 16.40
N PRO A 115 13.77 -0.54 16.25
CA PRO A 115 13.53 0.36 17.38
C PRO A 115 12.68 -0.30 18.47
N GLU A 116 12.79 0.16 19.71
CA GLU A 116 11.98 -0.34 20.84
C GLU A 116 10.48 -0.10 20.65
N THR A 117 10.12 0.96 19.93
CA THR A 117 8.75 1.29 19.56
C THR A 117 8.19 0.39 18.46
N TRP A 118 8.99 -0.49 17.86
CA TRP A 118 8.53 -1.39 16.81
C TRP A 118 7.56 -2.43 17.37
N ILE A 119 6.43 -2.61 16.68
CA ILE A 119 5.45 -3.65 17.00
C ILE A 119 5.27 -4.62 15.83
N PRO A 120 5.11 -5.94 16.09
CA PRO A 120 4.80 -6.89 15.03
C PRO A 120 3.40 -6.63 14.49
N ALA A 121 3.21 -6.87 13.19
CA ALA A 121 1.88 -6.80 12.59
C ALA A 121 0.97 -7.91 13.14
N HIS A 122 -0.32 -7.64 13.30
CA HIS A 122 -1.28 -8.48 14.05
C HIS A 122 -1.36 -9.95 13.60
N ARG A 123 -1.07 -10.25 12.33
CA ARG A 123 -1.12 -11.62 11.80
C ARG A 123 0.24 -12.30 11.76
N VAL A 124 1.31 -11.68 12.27
CA VAL A 124 2.60 -12.34 12.39
C VAL A 124 2.48 -13.53 13.33
N LYS A 125 3.01 -14.68 12.92
CA LYS A 125 3.02 -15.87 13.77
C LYS A 125 3.91 -15.61 14.98
N LEU A 126 3.49 -16.10 16.14
CA LEU A 126 4.25 -16.04 17.38
C LEU A 126 4.66 -17.46 17.78
N LEU A 127 5.91 -17.64 18.19
CA LEU A 127 6.42 -18.83 18.85
C LEU A 127 6.93 -18.41 20.22
N ASP A 128 6.39 -18.99 21.29
CA ASP A 128 6.72 -18.64 22.68
C ASP A 128 6.63 -17.12 22.94
N GLY A 129 5.61 -16.47 22.38
CA GLY A 129 5.39 -15.03 22.49
C GLY A 129 6.24 -14.15 21.57
N HIS A 130 7.20 -14.72 20.83
CA HIS A 130 8.11 -13.98 19.97
C HIS A 130 7.70 -14.07 18.48
N PRO A 131 7.77 -12.95 17.72
CA PRO A 131 7.40 -12.95 16.31
C PRO A 131 8.40 -13.75 15.47
N VAL A 132 7.87 -14.65 14.65
CA VAL A 132 8.68 -15.49 13.74
C VAL A 132 8.53 -15.04 12.29
N PRO A 133 9.59 -15.20 11.47
CA PRO A 133 9.56 -14.82 10.07
C PRO A 133 8.61 -15.66 9.23
N ASP A 134 8.16 -15.09 8.12
CA ASP A 134 7.55 -15.82 7.03
C ASP A 134 8.56 -16.74 6.31
N GLU A 135 8.06 -17.49 5.32
CA GLU A 135 8.88 -18.42 4.52
C GLU A 135 10.03 -17.75 3.73
N HIS A 136 10.01 -16.42 3.61
CA HIS A 136 11.03 -15.63 2.94
C HIS A 136 11.95 -14.88 3.92
N GLY A 137 11.77 -15.08 5.23
CA GLY A 137 12.58 -14.42 6.25
C GLY A 137 12.10 -13.00 6.57
N HIS A 138 10.86 -12.63 6.29
CA HIS A 138 10.33 -11.31 6.67
C HIS A 138 9.48 -11.40 7.93
N ILE A 139 9.66 -10.45 8.85
CA ILE A 139 8.77 -10.24 9.99
C ILE A 139 8.10 -8.87 9.80
N PRO A 140 6.88 -8.83 9.24
CA PRO A 140 6.02 -7.65 9.21
C PRO A 140 5.93 -6.89 10.53
N GLY A 141 6.02 -5.56 10.48
CA GLY A 141 5.77 -4.74 11.66
C GLY A 141 5.65 -3.26 11.34
N TRP A 142 5.52 -2.48 12.40
CA TRP A 142 5.13 -1.07 12.35
C TRP A 142 6.01 -0.26 13.29
N VAL A 143 6.27 1.00 12.92
CA VAL A 143 6.89 2.00 13.80
C VAL A 143 6.10 3.30 13.75
N PRO A 144 6.01 4.07 14.84
CA PRO A 144 5.28 5.33 14.85
C PRO A 144 5.96 6.35 13.92
N VAL A 145 5.16 7.17 13.25
CA VAL A 145 5.62 8.23 12.35
C VAL A 145 5.81 9.51 13.16
N GLU A 146 6.98 9.65 13.77
CA GLU A 146 7.33 10.83 14.55
C GLU A 146 7.69 12.03 13.64
N LYS A 147 7.31 13.24 14.04
CA LYS A 147 7.45 14.49 13.25
C LYS A 147 8.89 14.76 12.78
N ASP A 148 9.88 14.42 13.61
CA ASP A 148 11.30 14.66 13.33
C ASP A 148 12.00 13.50 12.60
N ASN A 149 11.27 12.40 12.32
CA ASN A 149 11.85 11.25 11.65
C ASN A 149 11.95 11.48 10.14
N LYS A 150 13.15 11.84 9.66
CA LYS A 150 13.44 12.07 8.23
C LYS A 150 13.11 10.87 7.33
N GLN A 151 13.10 9.65 7.86
CA GLN A 151 12.74 8.46 7.07
C GLN A 151 11.27 8.45 6.68
N TYR A 152 10.41 9.02 7.53
CA TYR A 152 8.95 9.00 7.38
C TYR A 152 8.36 10.40 7.21
N CYS A 153 9.16 11.39 6.78
CA CYS A 153 8.70 12.77 6.63
C CYS A 153 7.49 12.93 5.68
N TRP A 154 7.37 12.09 4.65
CA TRP A 154 6.21 12.09 3.76
C TRP A 154 4.96 11.44 4.36
N HIS A 155 5.14 10.54 5.34
CA HIS A 155 4.00 10.02 6.10
C HIS A 155 3.52 11.11 7.06
N ALA A 156 4.46 11.78 7.74
CA ALA A 156 4.17 12.89 8.64
C ALA A 156 3.46 14.05 7.94
N SER A 157 3.74 14.32 6.66
CA SER A 157 3.06 15.39 5.91
C SER A 157 1.60 15.10 5.55
N ALA A 158 1.13 13.87 5.71
CA ALA A 158 -0.28 13.50 5.49
C ALA A 158 -1.11 13.55 6.78
N VAL A 159 -0.52 13.93 7.91
CA VAL A 159 -1.18 13.97 9.22
C VAL A 159 -0.85 15.25 9.97
N ASP A 160 -1.82 15.72 10.73
CA ASP A 160 -1.66 16.77 11.72
C ASP A 160 -1.94 16.17 13.09
N TYR A 161 -0.91 16.04 13.92
CA TYR A 161 -1.03 15.48 15.26
C TYR A 161 -1.52 16.48 16.31
N GLU A 162 -1.43 17.79 16.05
CA GLU A 162 -1.92 18.82 16.95
C GLU A 162 -3.45 18.84 16.90
N VAL A 163 -4.00 18.71 15.69
CA VAL A 163 -5.45 18.59 15.45
C VAL A 163 -5.95 17.13 15.51
N GLY A 164 -5.05 16.15 15.39
CA GLY A 164 -5.40 14.73 15.41
C GLY A 164 -6.11 14.25 14.15
N ALA A 165 -5.78 14.82 12.98
CA ALA A 165 -6.41 14.54 11.70
C ALA A 165 -5.43 14.02 10.64
N ALA A 166 -5.96 13.36 9.62
CA ALA A 166 -5.23 12.88 8.46
C ALA A 166 -5.87 13.38 7.17
N LEU A 167 -5.04 13.72 6.18
CA LEU A 167 -5.49 14.07 4.85
C LEU A 167 -5.67 12.77 4.05
N VAL A 168 -6.92 12.46 3.72
CA VAL A 168 -7.30 11.21 3.07
C VAL A 168 -7.81 11.46 1.66
N LEU A 169 -7.55 10.50 0.77
CA LEU A 169 -8.22 10.38 -0.52
C LEU A 169 -9.08 9.12 -0.49
N ARG A 170 -10.39 9.26 -0.74
CA ARG A 170 -11.35 8.15 -0.70
C ARG A 170 -12.44 8.32 -1.74
N PRO A 171 -13.22 7.28 -2.10
CA PRO A 171 -14.46 7.49 -2.83
C PRO A 171 -15.44 8.34 -2.00
N SER A 172 -16.16 9.25 -2.66
CA SER A 172 -17.21 10.05 -2.04
C SER A 172 -18.35 9.14 -1.54
N VAL A 173 -18.93 9.53 -0.41
CA VAL A 173 -20.06 8.83 0.21
C VAL A 173 -21.30 8.92 -0.66
N ASP A 174 -21.52 10.07 -1.32
CA ASP A 174 -22.69 10.33 -2.15
C ASP A 174 -22.58 9.69 -3.54
N ASN A 175 -21.36 9.63 -4.08
CA ASN A 175 -21.10 9.01 -5.37
C ASN A 175 -19.72 8.33 -5.40
N GLN A 176 -19.73 6.99 -5.44
CA GLN A 176 -18.50 6.19 -5.48
C GLN A 176 -17.66 6.36 -6.77
N ASP A 177 -18.19 7.01 -7.81
CA ASP A 177 -17.41 7.43 -8.99
C ASP A 177 -16.55 8.66 -8.76
N VAL A 178 -16.90 9.46 -7.76
CA VAL A 178 -16.21 10.72 -7.45
C VAL A 178 -15.26 10.44 -6.28
N LEU A 179 -14.03 10.94 -6.38
CA LEU A 179 -13.11 10.93 -5.24
C LEU A 179 -13.37 12.13 -4.33
N GLU A 180 -13.02 11.99 -3.07
CA GLU A 180 -13.10 13.02 -2.05
C GLU A 180 -11.72 13.15 -1.39
N ILE A 181 -11.21 14.38 -1.38
CA ILE A 181 -10.10 14.75 -0.50
C ILE A 181 -10.72 15.27 0.79
N ALA A 182 -10.40 14.66 1.92
CA ALA A 182 -10.96 15.05 3.21
C ALA A 182 -9.91 15.08 4.32
N ALA A 183 -10.15 15.92 5.33
CA ALA A 183 -9.49 15.82 6.63
C ALA A 183 -10.34 14.91 7.53
N VAL A 184 -9.78 13.81 7.98
CA VAL A 184 -10.47 12.80 8.79
C VAL A 184 -9.76 12.62 10.12
N PRO A 185 -10.47 12.62 11.27
CA PRO A 185 -9.85 12.34 12.57
C PRO A 185 -9.10 11.01 12.56
N LEU A 186 -7.87 10.97 13.09
CA LEU A 186 -7.08 9.74 13.20
C LEU A 186 -7.82 8.65 14.01
N ALA A 187 -8.67 9.07 14.95
CA ALA A 187 -9.54 8.16 15.70
C ALA A 187 -10.48 7.33 14.80
N GLU A 188 -10.95 7.90 13.69
CA GLU A 188 -11.80 7.18 12.71
C GLU A 188 -11.01 6.19 11.85
N LEU A 189 -9.68 6.30 11.85
CA LEU A 189 -8.77 5.44 11.12
C LEU A 189 -8.16 4.34 12.00
N LEU A 190 -8.44 4.31 13.31
CA LEU A 190 -7.91 3.32 14.24
C LEU A 190 -8.09 1.88 13.73
N GLU A 191 -7.02 1.12 13.87
CA GLU A 191 -6.87 -0.27 13.45
C GLU A 191 -7.06 -0.52 11.94
N LYS A 192 -7.03 0.55 11.11
CA LYS A 192 -7.03 0.44 9.65
C LYS A 192 -5.61 0.47 9.10
N THR A 193 -5.36 -0.34 8.08
CA THR A 193 -4.19 -0.19 7.21
C THR A 193 -4.52 0.71 6.05
N LEU A 194 -3.60 1.60 5.70
CA LEU A 194 -3.74 2.58 4.62
C LEU A 194 -2.54 2.50 3.69
N GLU A 195 -2.67 3.01 2.48
CA GLU A 195 -1.56 3.24 1.57
C GLU A 195 -1.28 4.75 1.56
N LEU A 196 -0.05 5.15 1.86
CA LEU A 196 0.42 6.50 1.59
C LEU A 196 0.77 6.60 0.10
N ILE A 197 0.16 7.55 -0.60
CA ILE A 197 0.49 7.91 -1.99
C ILE A 197 0.83 9.40 -2.06
N GLY A 198 1.60 9.82 -3.06
CA GLY A 198 1.89 11.24 -3.24
C GLY A 198 3.14 11.55 -4.04
N THR A 199 3.49 12.83 -4.08
CA THR A 199 4.55 13.40 -4.94
C THR A 199 5.90 12.72 -4.81
N ASN A 200 6.24 12.24 -3.61
CA ASN A 200 7.55 11.63 -3.33
C ASN A 200 7.48 10.11 -3.11
N VAL A 201 6.33 9.49 -3.35
CA VAL A 201 6.13 8.06 -3.12
C VAL A 201 6.20 7.31 -4.45
N ASN A 202 7.07 6.28 -4.52
CA ASN A 202 7.19 5.34 -5.63
C ASN A 202 7.28 5.97 -7.04
N GLY A 203 7.86 7.16 -7.16
CA GLY A 203 8.00 7.87 -8.45
C GLY A 203 6.76 8.63 -8.89
N ASN A 204 5.77 8.79 -8.00
CA ASN A 204 4.51 9.52 -8.23
C ASN A 204 3.72 9.04 -9.45
N PRO A 205 3.33 7.75 -9.51
CA PRO A 205 2.58 7.21 -10.65
C PRO A 205 1.22 7.90 -10.83
N TYR A 206 0.72 8.56 -9.79
CA TYR A 206 -0.56 9.25 -9.77
C TYR A 206 -0.48 10.74 -10.12
N GLY A 207 0.72 11.27 -10.40
CA GLY A 207 0.88 12.69 -10.76
C GLY A 207 0.39 13.67 -9.69
N ILE A 208 0.40 13.27 -8.41
CA ILE A 208 -0.09 14.07 -7.29
C ILE A 208 0.90 15.18 -6.95
N GLY A 209 0.42 16.42 -6.88
CA GLY A 209 1.22 17.59 -6.51
C GLY A 209 2.44 17.80 -7.40
N SER A 210 3.42 18.57 -6.92
CA SER A 210 4.66 18.84 -7.65
C SER A 210 5.86 18.89 -6.71
N LYS A 211 7.09 18.82 -7.24
CA LYS A 211 8.29 18.98 -6.40
C LYS A 211 8.34 20.32 -5.64
N LYS A 212 7.68 21.36 -6.14
CA LYS A 212 7.59 22.68 -5.49
C LYS A 212 6.54 22.68 -4.39
N GLN A 213 5.48 21.90 -4.55
CA GLN A 213 4.34 21.79 -3.63
C GLN A 213 3.98 20.30 -3.52
N PRO A 214 4.74 19.53 -2.72
CA PRO A 214 4.51 18.12 -2.56
C PRO A 214 3.23 17.88 -1.77
N VAL A 215 2.47 16.86 -2.19
CA VAL A 215 1.21 16.47 -1.57
C VAL A 215 1.20 14.97 -1.36
N HIS A 216 0.65 14.55 -0.23
CA HIS A 216 0.52 13.14 0.15
C HIS A 216 -0.85 12.89 0.77
N PHE A 217 -1.42 11.74 0.46
CA PHE A 217 -2.71 11.30 0.97
C PHE A 217 -2.60 9.91 1.55
N LEU A 218 -3.39 9.65 2.60
CA LEU A 218 -3.67 8.29 3.03
C LEU A 218 -4.91 7.75 2.31
N VAL A 219 -4.81 6.56 1.74
CA VAL A 219 -5.95 5.85 1.15
C VAL A 219 -6.19 4.57 1.93
N SER A 220 -7.37 4.41 2.53
CA SER A 220 -7.69 3.17 3.25
C SER A 220 -7.64 1.96 2.31
N HIS A 221 -7.01 0.88 2.75
CA HIS A 221 -6.98 -0.34 1.96
C HIS A 221 -8.39 -0.85 1.68
N GLY A 222 -8.64 -1.24 0.43
CA GLY A 222 -9.92 -1.76 -0.02
C GLY A 222 -11.02 -0.71 -0.20
N SER A 223 -10.72 0.59 -0.05
CA SER A 223 -11.72 1.64 -0.28
C SER A 223 -12.04 1.83 -1.76
N VAL A 224 -11.05 1.70 -2.64
CA VAL A 224 -11.20 1.92 -4.09
C VAL A 224 -11.59 0.61 -4.77
N GLY A 225 -12.89 0.40 -4.99
CA GLY A 225 -13.41 -0.78 -5.66
C GLY A 225 -13.13 -0.82 -7.16
N ILE A 226 -12.98 -2.04 -7.70
CA ILE A 226 -13.04 -2.31 -9.14
C ILE A 226 -14.45 -2.81 -9.46
N ARG A 227 -15.15 -2.14 -10.37
CA ARG A 227 -16.57 -2.38 -10.64
C ARG A 227 -16.83 -3.67 -11.39
N ASN A 228 -16.10 -3.85 -12.49
CA ASN A 228 -16.24 -4.99 -13.37
C ASN A 228 -14.90 -5.72 -13.47
N PRO A 229 -14.42 -6.34 -12.37
CA PRO A 229 -13.15 -7.04 -12.42
C PRO A 229 -13.24 -8.19 -13.43
N PRO A 230 -12.20 -8.41 -14.25
CA PRO A 230 -12.17 -9.57 -15.14
C PRO A 230 -12.17 -10.87 -14.31
N PRO A 231 -12.59 -12.01 -14.88
CA PRO A 231 -12.44 -13.30 -14.24
C PRO A 231 -10.99 -13.56 -13.80
N VAL A 232 -10.82 -14.35 -12.74
CA VAL A 232 -9.50 -14.73 -12.21
C VAL A 232 -8.84 -15.79 -13.11
N ASP A 233 -8.50 -15.35 -14.32
CA ASP A 233 -7.83 -16.11 -15.36
C ASP A 233 -6.65 -15.30 -15.90
N PHE A 234 -5.54 -15.98 -16.19
CA PHE A 234 -4.28 -15.30 -16.52
C PHE A 234 -4.40 -14.44 -17.77
N GLN A 235 -4.98 -14.99 -18.85
CA GLN A 235 -5.05 -14.29 -20.13
C GLN A 235 -6.09 -13.16 -20.06
N GLN A 236 -7.25 -13.40 -19.42
CA GLN A 236 -8.27 -12.37 -19.25
C GLN A 236 -7.79 -11.20 -18.39
N LEU A 237 -7.11 -11.47 -17.27
CA LEU A 237 -6.51 -10.42 -16.45
C LEU A 237 -5.46 -9.63 -17.24
N ARG A 238 -4.59 -10.33 -17.95
CA ARG A 238 -3.54 -9.69 -18.76
C ARG A 238 -4.14 -8.80 -19.85
N SER A 239 -5.12 -9.29 -20.61
CA SER A 239 -5.84 -8.50 -21.62
C SER A 239 -6.54 -7.29 -20.99
N TRP A 240 -7.24 -7.47 -19.87
CA TRP A 240 -7.89 -6.37 -19.16
C TRP A 240 -6.91 -5.27 -18.75
N PHE A 241 -5.77 -5.63 -18.16
CA PHE A 241 -4.73 -4.65 -17.82
C PHE A 241 -4.18 -3.90 -19.05
N GLN A 242 -4.11 -4.53 -20.22
CA GLN A 242 -3.54 -3.91 -21.42
C GLN A 242 -4.54 -3.06 -22.21
N GLU A 243 -5.80 -3.49 -22.27
CA GLU A 243 -6.77 -2.99 -23.24
C GLU A 243 -7.89 -2.18 -22.58
N SER A 244 -8.18 -2.41 -21.29
CA SER A 244 -9.26 -1.73 -20.58
C SER A 244 -8.79 -0.41 -19.98
N PRO A 245 -9.56 0.69 -20.11
CA PRO A 245 -9.34 1.91 -19.34
C PRO A 245 -9.37 1.69 -17.82
N GLU A 246 -10.30 0.86 -17.33
CA GLU A 246 -10.34 0.46 -15.90
C GLU A 246 -9.10 -0.36 -15.51
N GLY A 247 -8.44 -0.97 -16.49
CA GLY A 247 -7.21 -1.72 -16.35
C GLY A 247 -5.97 -0.88 -16.11
N ARG A 248 -6.03 0.46 -16.19
CA ARG A 248 -4.89 1.36 -15.94
C ARG A 248 -4.60 1.55 -14.44
N VAL A 249 -4.45 0.44 -13.73
CA VAL A 249 -4.16 0.35 -12.30
C VAL A 249 -2.93 -0.52 -12.04
N GLU A 250 -2.22 -0.33 -10.93
CA GLU A 250 -0.99 -1.09 -10.63
C GLU A 250 -1.24 -2.60 -10.53
N GLY A 251 -2.42 -2.94 -10.01
CA GLY A 251 -2.83 -4.29 -9.71
C GLY A 251 -4.24 -4.37 -9.13
N ILE A 252 -4.63 -5.58 -8.77
CA ILE A 252 -5.88 -5.88 -8.07
C ILE A 252 -5.54 -6.53 -6.73
N VAL A 253 -6.28 -6.18 -5.69
CA VAL A 253 -6.32 -6.93 -4.43
C VAL A 253 -7.73 -7.51 -4.26
N TRP A 254 -7.81 -8.81 -4.07
CA TRP A 254 -9.04 -9.53 -3.72
C TRP A 254 -9.12 -9.73 -2.22
N HIS A 255 -10.26 -9.32 -1.65
CA HIS A 255 -10.61 -9.46 -0.24
C HIS A 255 -11.52 -10.66 -0.08
N CYS A 256 -10.95 -11.79 0.32
CA CYS A 256 -11.66 -13.05 0.46
C CYS A 256 -12.51 -13.08 1.74
N SER A 257 -13.55 -13.91 1.74
CA SER A 257 -14.54 -13.94 2.84
C SER A 257 -13.99 -14.42 4.19
N ASP A 258 -12.90 -15.20 4.16
CA ASP A 258 -12.12 -15.66 5.32
C ASP A 258 -11.12 -14.60 5.85
N GLY A 259 -11.06 -13.44 5.19
CA GLY A 259 -10.14 -12.35 5.47
C GLY A 259 -8.75 -12.56 4.86
N THR A 260 -8.54 -13.57 4.02
CA THR A 260 -7.33 -13.71 3.21
C THR A 260 -7.30 -12.61 2.14
N LEU A 261 -6.12 -12.01 1.96
CA LEU A 261 -5.86 -11.07 0.88
C LEU A 261 -5.05 -11.77 -0.20
N ILE A 262 -5.46 -11.64 -1.45
CA ILE A 262 -4.72 -12.11 -2.62
C ILE A 262 -4.52 -10.93 -3.57
N LYS A 263 -3.41 -10.86 -4.29
CA LYS A 263 -3.20 -9.79 -5.28
C LYS A 263 -2.69 -10.27 -6.62
N VAL A 264 -2.83 -9.43 -7.62
CA VAL A 264 -2.03 -9.48 -8.84
C VAL A 264 -1.44 -8.09 -9.08
N HIS A 265 -0.25 -8.04 -9.64
CA HIS A 265 0.42 -6.80 -10.01
C HIS A 265 0.77 -6.87 -11.49
N ARG A 266 0.59 -5.78 -12.24
CA ARG A 266 0.98 -5.67 -13.67
C ARG A 266 2.34 -6.28 -13.98
N HIS A 267 3.35 -6.03 -13.14
CA HIS A 267 4.68 -6.58 -13.36
C HIS A 267 4.76 -8.10 -13.28
N HIS A 268 3.93 -8.76 -12.47
CA HIS A 268 3.87 -10.23 -12.47
C HIS A 268 3.35 -10.76 -13.82
N LEU A 269 2.50 -10.00 -14.52
CA LEU A 269 2.00 -10.34 -15.86
C LEU A 269 2.94 -9.86 -16.99
N GLY A 270 4.14 -9.38 -16.64
CA GLY A 270 5.11 -8.84 -17.58
C GLY A 270 4.74 -7.47 -18.15
N LEU A 271 3.79 -6.76 -17.55
CA LEU A 271 3.32 -5.45 -18.00
C LEU A 271 4.08 -4.32 -17.27
N ARG A 272 4.15 -3.14 -17.91
CA ARG A 272 4.73 -1.93 -17.32
C ARG A 272 3.76 -1.27 -16.35
N TRP A 273 4.31 -0.48 -15.44
CA TRP A 273 3.56 0.38 -14.52
C TRP A 273 4.41 1.62 -14.20
N PRO A 274 3.85 2.85 -14.21
CA PRO A 274 2.52 3.17 -14.75
C PRO A 274 2.43 2.94 -16.27
N ASP A 275 1.21 2.98 -16.81
CA ASP A 275 0.92 2.80 -18.23
C ASP A 275 0.07 3.97 -18.75
N GLY A 276 0.68 5.15 -18.77
CA GLY A 276 -0.01 6.41 -19.01
C GLY A 276 -0.78 6.91 -17.79
N ASP A 277 -1.88 7.64 -18.04
CA ASP A 277 -2.76 8.17 -16.99
C ASP A 277 -3.49 7.02 -16.27
N THR A 278 -3.45 7.05 -14.93
CA THR A 278 -4.01 5.96 -14.11
C THR A 278 -5.52 6.11 -13.94
N CYS A 279 -6.22 4.98 -13.76
CA CYS A 279 -7.67 4.97 -13.53
C CYS A 279 -8.09 5.80 -12.31
N LEU A 280 -7.29 5.78 -11.22
CA LEU A 280 -7.56 6.60 -10.04
C LEU A 280 -7.53 8.09 -10.36
N CYS A 281 -6.54 8.54 -11.14
CA CYS A 281 -6.34 9.96 -11.42
C CYS A 281 -7.34 10.55 -12.40
N ASP A 282 -7.88 9.72 -13.29
CA ASP A 282 -8.91 10.12 -14.27
C ASP A 282 -10.29 10.35 -13.63
N ARG A 283 -10.46 10.05 -12.34
CA ARG A 283 -11.71 10.28 -11.62
C ARG A 283 -11.84 11.76 -11.24
N SER A 284 -13.04 12.29 -11.43
CA SER A 284 -13.43 13.57 -10.85
C SER A 284 -13.36 13.52 -9.34
N LEU A 285 -13.07 14.66 -8.71
CA LEU A 285 -13.02 14.74 -7.26
C LEU A 285 -13.64 16.02 -6.71
N VAL A 286 -13.94 15.98 -5.42
CA VAL A 286 -14.33 17.13 -4.61
C VAL A 286 -13.39 17.26 -3.42
N VAL A 287 -13.11 18.50 -3.00
CA VAL A 287 -12.34 18.78 -1.79
C VAL A 287 -13.29 19.11 -0.65
N HIS A 288 -13.28 18.33 0.41
CA HIS A 288 -14.04 18.53 1.65
C HIS A 288 -13.10 18.57 2.85
N VAL A 289 -12.44 19.71 3.03
CA VAL A 289 -11.53 19.99 4.15
C VAL A 289 -12.09 21.20 4.91
N GLU A 290 -13.13 20.95 5.71
CA GLU A 290 -13.81 21.98 6.48
C GLU A 290 -13.03 22.41 7.73
N GLY A 291 -13.10 23.71 8.03
CA GLY A 291 -13.23 24.16 9.42
C GLY A 291 -12.05 23.93 10.36
N MET A 292 -10.82 23.89 9.85
CA MET A 292 -9.62 23.96 10.69
C MET A 292 -8.94 25.34 10.60
N VAL A 293 -9.62 26.38 10.09
CA VAL A 293 -9.00 27.62 9.58
C VAL A 293 -8.38 28.53 10.65
N GLU A 294 -8.74 28.40 11.93
CA GLU A 294 -8.26 29.36 12.96
C GLU A 294 -6.83 29.09 13.48
N GLU A 295 -6.23 27.92 13.23
CA GLU A 295 -4.91 27.55 13.79
C GLU A 295 -3.78 27.36 12.76
N TYR A 296 -4.07 27.41 11.45
CA TYR A 296 -3.10 27.06 10.40
C TYR A 296 -2.44 28.29 9.79
N ASP A 297 -1.59 28.97 10.56
CA ASP A 297 -0.87 30.18 10.11
C ASP A 297 0.40 29.87 9.28
N ASN A 298 0.53 28.67 8.72
CA ASN A 298 1.70 28.27 7.96
C ASN A 298 1.34 27.84 6.52
N SER A 299 1.64 28.72 5.56
CA SER A 299 1.38 28.58 4.11
C SER A 299 2.07 27.39 3.41
N LYS A 300 2.74 26.52 4.16
CA LYS A 300 3.39 25.30 3.66
C LYS A 300 2.66 24.01 4.02
N ASP A 301 1.57 24.11 4.78
CA ASP A 301 0.80 22.94 5.17
C ASP A 301 -0.22 22.55 4.08
N SER A 302 -0.23 21.26 3.72
CA SER A 302 -1.20 20.71 2.76
C SER A 302 -2.64 20.89 3.29
N PHE A 303 -2.87 20.76 4.60
CA PHE A 303 -4.19 20.95 5.19
C PHE A 303 -4.72 22.38 4.94
N ALA A 304 -3.89 23.40 5.18
CA ALA A 304 -4.24 24.79 4.92
C ALA A 304 -4.55 25.04 3.43
N CYS A 305 -3.77 24.46 2.52
CA CYS A 305 -4.04 24.57 1.09
C CYS A 305 -5.37 23.93 0.69
N PHE A 306 -5.67 22.71 1.14
CA PHE A 306 -6.93 22.06 0.82
C PHE A 306 -8.13 22.69 1.51
N SER A 307 -7.97 23.27 2.70
CA SER A 307 -9.04 24.02 3.35
C SER A 307 -9.49 25.23 2.53
N ARG A 308 -8.55 25.92 1.86
CA ARG A 308 -8.87 27.02 0.93
C ARG A 308 -9.59 26.56 -0.35
N LEU A 309 -9.45 25.27 -0.68
CA LEU A 309 -10.14 24.64 -1.81
C LEU A 309 -11.45 23.95 -1.40
N ASN A 310 -11.89 24.07 -0.15
CA ASN A 310 -13.08 23.39 0.34
C ASN A 310 -14.32 23.69 -0.52
N GLY A 311 -15.06 22.65 -0.87
CA GLY A 311 -16.22 22.66 -1.75
C GLY A 311 -15.91 22.71 -3.25
N GLN A 312 -14.64 22.87 -3.65
CA GLN A 312 -14.27 22.88 -5.07
C GLN A 312 -14.24 21.47 -5.66
N SER A 313 -14.63 21.37 -6.92
CA SER A 313 -14.62 20.12 -7.69
C SER A 313 -13.65 20.21 -8.86
N PHE A 314 -12.98 19.10 -9.16
CA PHE A 314 -11.99 18.99 -10.23
C PHE A 314 -12.29 17.77 -11.11
N SER A 315 -11.97 17.87 -12.39
CA SER A 315 -12.12 16.75 -13.32
C SER A 315 -11.15 15.60 -13.05
N ARG A 316 -9.95 15.91 -12.55
CA ARG A 316 -8.88 14.95 -12.26
C ARG A 316 -8.03 15.39 -11.09
N LEU A 317 -7.32 14.45 -10.48
CA LEU A 317 -6.45 14.71 -9.32
C LEU A 317 -5.29 15.64 -9.65
N GLN A 318 -4.80 15.63 -10.89
CA GLN A 318 -3.70 16.50 -11.34
C GLN A 318 -4.15 17.93 -11.67
N ASP A 319 -5.46 18.18 -11.76
CA ASP A 319 -5.99 19.52 -12.11
C ASP A 319 -6.02 20.46 -10.89
N ILE A 320 -5.63 19.97 -9.70
CA ILE A 320 -5.58 20.75 -8.46
C ILE A 320 -4.35 21.65 -8.47
N ASP A 321 -4.57 22.96 -8.49
CA ASP A 321 -3.52 23.96 -8.32
C ASP A 321 -3.46 24.46 -6.88
N LEU A 322 -2.33 24.24 -6.21
CA LEU A 322 -2.09 24.66 -4.83
C LEU A 322 -1.29 25.97 -4.74
N THR A 323 -1.07 26.68 -5.85
CA THR A 323 -0.35 27.97 -5.88
C THR A 323 -1.20 29.18 -5.47
N ILE A 324 -2.47 28.96 -5.17
CA ILE A 324 -3.42 29.98 -4.67
C ILE A 324 -3.05 30.42 -3.26
#